data_AF-A0A6H9I9R5-F1
#
_entry.id   AF-A0A6H9I9R5-F1
#
_cell.length_a   1.000
_cell.length_b   1.000
_cell.length_c   1.000
_cell.angle_alpha   90.00
_cell.angle_beta   90.00
_cell.angle_gamma   90.00
#
_symmetry.space_group_name_H-M   'P 1'
#
loop_
_entity.id
_entity.type
_entity.pdbx_description
1 polymer ?
#
loop_
_entity_poly.entity_id
_entity_poly.type
_entity_poly.pdbx_seq_one_letter_code
_entity_poly.pdbx_strand_id
1 'polypeptide(L)' 'MTGLKVGDVVKVYDAAQEGNELKSATVADSKTAVNVKIPQLGEKAGKVYITVTNVNKEESVRVAKDFIGE' A
#
# COMPACT_ATOMS: atom_id res chain seq x y z
N MET A 1 12.08 -4.55 14.37
CA MET A 1 10.87 -3.76 14.65
C MET A 1 9.77 -4.30 13.75
N THR A 2 8.74 -4.94 14.30
CA THR A 2 7.66 -5.58 13.52
C THR A 2 6.37 -4.78 13.71
N GLY A 3 6.05 -3.89 12.77
CA GLY A 3 4.81 -3.09 12.79
C GLY A 3 4.99 -1.68 12.23
N LEU A 4 3.91 -1.11 11.66
CA LEU A 4 3.87 0.28 11.22
C LEU A 4 3.77 1.22 12.42
N LYS A 5 4.10 2.49 12.24
CA LYS A 5 3.99 3.55 13.24
C LYS A 5 2.83 4.49 12.91
N VAL A 6 2.29 5.13 13.94
CA VAL A 6 1.31 6.22 13.76
C VAL A 6 1.84 7.26 12.78
N GLY A 7 0.98 7.68 11.85
CA GLY A 7 1.34 8.63 10.80
C GLY A 7 2.06 8.03 9.59
N ASP A 8 2.46 6.75 9.62
CA ASP A 8 2.96 6.09 8.42
C ASP A 8 1.85 6.04 7.36
N VAL A 9 2.22 6.35 6.12
CA VAL A 9 1.32 6.34 4.97
C VAL A 9 1.61 5.10 4.15
N VAL A 10 0.60 4.26 3.96
CA VAL A 10 0.64 3.11 3.06
C VAL A 10 -0.04 3.48 1.76
N LYS A 11 0.63 3.24 0.63
CA LYS A 11 0.07 3.47 -0.70
C LYS A 11 0.08 2.19 -1.51
N VAL A 12 -0.91 2.04 -2.37
CA VAL A 12 -1.09 0.89 -3.27
C VAL A 12 -1.13 1.39 -4.70
N TYR A 13 -0.38 0.74 -5.58
CA TYR A 13 -0.22 1.10 -6.99
C TYR A 13 -0.53 -0.06 -7.93
N ASP A 14 -0.86 0.27 -9.19
CA ASP A 14 -1.17 -0.69 -10.26
C ASP A 14 0.04 -1.26 -11.02
N ALA A 15 1.21 -0.62 -10.92
CA ALA A 15 2.43 -1.05 -11.63
C ALA A 15 3.70 -1.00 -10.77
N ALA A 16 4.75 -1.69 -11.23
CA ALA A 16 6.03 -1.78 -10.52
C ALA A 16 6.79 -0.45 -10.48
N GLN A 17 6.64 0.38 -11.52
CA GLN A 17 7.24 1.70 -11.67
C GLN A 17 6.26 2.59 -12.43
N GLU A 18 6.24 3.89 -12.11
CA GLU A 18 5.43 4.92 -12.80
C GLU A 18 3.91 4.67 -12.86
N GLY A 19 3.41 3.62 -12.20
CA GLY A 19 1.98 3.31 -12.10
C GLY A 19 1.18 4.28 -11.24
N ASN A 20 -0.14 4.25 -11.42
CA ASN A 20 -1.09 5.10 -10.71
C ASN A 20 -1.28 4.63 -9.26
N GLU A 21 -1.47 5.60 -8.36
CA GLU A 21 -1.90 5.32 -6.99
C GLU A 21 -3.37 4.91 -7.00
N LEU A 22 -3.66 3.67 -6.60
CA LEU A 22 -5.01 3.14 -6.48
C LEU A 22 -5.68 3.64 -5.20
N LYS A 23 -4.92 3.64 -4.10
CA LYS A 23 -5.41 4.06 -2.79
C LYS A 23 -4.26 4.30 -1.81
N SER A 24 -4.48 5.20 -0.87
CA SER A 24 -3.64 5.40 0.31
C SER A 24 -4.41 5.25 1.61
N ALA A 25 -3.71 4.90 2.69
CA ALA A 25 -4.24 4.99 4.05
C ALA A 25 -3.13 5.34 5.04
N THR A 26 -3.49 6.09 6.08
CA THR A 26 -2.57 6.50 7.14
C THR A 26 -2.84 5.71 8.41
N VAL A 27 -1.78 5.27 9.09
CA VAL A 27 -1.89 4.57 10.37
C VAL A 27 -2.40 5.54 11.44
N ALA A 28 -3.55 5.20 12.02
CA ALA A 28 -4.19 5.99 13.07
C ALA A 28 -3.47 5.89 14.42
N ASP A 29 -3.81 6.79 15.35
CA ASP A 29 -3.26 6.80 16.70
C ASP A 29 -3.42 5.47 17.41
N SER A 30 -2.37 5.07 18.15
CA SER A 30 -2.30 3.80 18.88
C SER A 30 -2.51 2.54 18.02
N LYS A 31 -2.34 2.63 16.68
CA LYS A 31 -2.35 1.47 15.77
C LYS A 31 -0.95 1.16 15.24
N THR A 32 -0.79 -0.09 14.84
CA THR A 32 0.44 -0.63 14.22
C THR A 32 0.20 -1.23 12.83
N ALA A 33 -1.02 -1.05 12.31
CA ALA A 33 -1.48 -1.55 11.03
C ALA A 33 -2.58 -0.63 10.48
N VAL A 34 -2.79 -0.69 9.16
CA VAL A 34 -3.85 0.05 8.46
C VAL A 34 -4.49 -0.87 7.42
N ASN A 35 -5.80 -0.71 7.22
CA ASN A 35 -6.54 -1.43 6.18
C ASN A 35 -6.74 -0.54 4.97
N VAL A 36 -6.24 -0.97 3.80
CA VAL A 36 -6.51 -0.31 2.52
C VAL A 36 -7.61 -1.10 1.81
N LYS A 37 -8.81 -0.51 1.70
CA LYS A 37 -9.95 -1.13 1.02
C LYS A 37 -10.04 -0.61 -0.41
N ILE A 38 -9.88 -1.52 -1.37
CA ILE A 38 -10.04 -1.25 -2.80
C ILE A 38 -11.18 -2.15 -3.29
N PRO A 39 -12.29 -1.60 -3.81
CA PRO A 39 -13.44 -2.40 -4.21
C PRO A 39 -13.14 -3.48 -5.25
N GLN A 40 -12.29 -3.16 -6.24
CA GLN A 40 -11.89 -4.09 -7.31
C GLN A 40 -10.46 -3.79 -7.78
N LEU A 41 -9.64 -4.83 -7.95
CA LEU A 41 -8.24 -4.73 -8.38
C LEU A 41 -8.04 -5.05 -9.87
N GLY A 42 -9.00 -5.74 -10.47
CA GLY A 42 -9.00 -6.11 -11.89
C GLY A 42 -9.69 -7.46 -12.11
N GLU A 43 -10.20 -7.67 -13.32
CA GLU A 43 -10.87 -8.92 -13.73
C GLU A 43 -9.89 -10.09 -13.94
N LYS A 44 -8.59 -9.79 -14.12
CA LYS A 44 -7.55 -10.79 -14.32
C LYS A 44 -6.61 -10.80 -13.12
N ALA A 45 -6.09 -11.99 -12.79
CA ALA A 45 -5.05 -12.13 -11.79
C ALA A 45 -3.84 -11.26 -12.16
N GLY A 46 -3.25 -10.62 -11.15
CA GLY A 46 -2.21 -9.63 -11.34
C GLY A 46 -1.47 -9.30 -10.06
N LYS A 47 -0.77 -8.17 -10.07
CA LYS A 47 0.00 -7.67 -8.92
C LYS A 47 -0.42 -6.26 -8.59
N VAL A 48 -0.52 -5.97 -7.30
CA VAL A 48 -0.47 -4.61 -6.76
C VAL A 48 0.89 -4.35 -6.16
N TYR A 49 1.23 -3.09 -5.98
CA TYR A 49 2.53 -2.67 -5.47
C TYR A 49 2.32 -1.75 -4.28
N ILE A 50 2.92 -2.10 -3.15
CA ILE A 50 2.66 -1.44 -1.87
C ILE A 50 3.93 -0.72 -1.41
N THR A 51 3.79 0.50 -0.91
CA THR A 51 4.87 1.25 -0.26
C THR A 51 4.46 1.69 1.14
N VAL A 52 5.47 2.01 1.94
CA VAL A 52 5.30 2.64 3.25
C VAL A 52 6.17 3.90 3.27
N THR A 53 5.55 5.05 3.53
CA THR A 53 6.25 6.30 3.81
C THR A 53 6.19 6.57 5.30
N ASN A 54 7.35 6.51 5.96
CA ASN A 54 7.45 6.87 7.37
C ASN A 54 7.41 8.39 7.52
N VAL A 55 6.91 8.87 8.67
CA VAL A 55 6.87 10.31 8.95
C VAL A 55 8.25 10.94 8.76
N ASN A 56 8.34 12.00 7.96
CA ASN A 56 9.57 12.72 7.60
C ASN A 56 10.64 11.84 6.92
N LYS A 57 10.23 10.77 6.23
CA LYS A 57 11.11 9.92 5.42
C LYS A 57 10.64 9.86 3.98
N GLU A 58 11.53 9.40 3.12
CA GLU A 58 11.18 9.07 1.74
C GLU A 58 10.31 7.81 1.70
N GLU A 59 9.55 7.71 0.62
CA GLU A 59 8.74 6.53 0.32
C GLU A 59 9.64 5.31 0.09
N SER A 60 9.22 4.15 0.62
CA SER A 60 9.96 2.91 0.42
C SER A 60 9.95 2.45 -1.04
N VAL A 61 10.83 1.50 -1.36
CA VAL A 61 10.67 0.70 -2.59
C VAL A 61 9.31 -0.02 -2.60
N ARG A 62 8.75 -0.18 -3.80
CA ARG A 62 7.49 -0.92 -4.02
C ARG A 62 7.68 -2.41 -3.76
N VAL A 63 6.78 -2.98 -2.97
CA VAL A 63 6.69 -4.42 -2.71
C VAL A 63 5.51 -4.99 -3.47
N ALA A 64 5.76 -5.99 -4.33
CA ALA A 64 4.73 -6.61 -5.13
C ALA A 64 3.88 -7.60 -4.31
N LYS A 65 2.57 -7.60 -4.55
CA LYS A 65 1.64 -8.55 -3.97
C LYS A 65 0.64 -9.05 -5.01
N ASP A 66 0.54 -10.37 -5.12
CA ASP A 66 -0.39 -11.02 -6.03
C ASP A 66 -1.84 -10.89 -5.56
N PHE A 67 -2.76 -10.73 -6.52
CA PHE A 67 -4.19 -10.88 -6.32
C PHE A 67 -4.77 -11.83 -7.38
N ILE A 68 -5.83 -12.54 -7.02
CA ILE A 68 -6.66 -13.28 -7.98
C ILE A 68 -7.66 -12.31 -8.60
N GLY A 69 -7.83 -12.39 -9.92
CA GLY A 69 -8.86 -11.63 -10.62
C GLY A 69 -10.23 -12.00 -10.08
N GLU A 70 -11.15 -11.05 -10.13
CA GLU A 70 -12.55 -11.24 -9.73
C GLU A 70 -13.36 -11.97 -10.80
#